data_AF-A0A0N4X7S0-F1
#
_entry.id   AF-A0A0N4X7S0-F1
#
_cell.length_a   1.000
_cell.length_b   1.000
_cell.length_c   1.000
_cell.angle_alpha   90.00
_cell.angle_beta   90.00
_cell.angle_gamma   90.00
#
_symmetry.space_group_name_H-M   'P 1'
#
loop_
_entity.id
_entity.type
_entity.pdbx_description
1 polymer ?
#
loop_
_entity_poly.entity_id
_entity_poly.type
_entity_poly.pdbx_seq_one_letter_code
_entity_poly.pdbx_strand_id
1 'polypeptide(L)'
;MTARSRVTMHTGINRGKKDVLKISSVEFRCFCQHGPRECEKNALQACVMSYLPDVDDHLELIGCIQGGAAFNDSVASCISNDALKSRATSDQIAKCAQSDLGRSLMSHHGRIQNSRAPEVTWVPWILINSVREKEAERSLQKVLCQRYFKPPPPECAAFGPSSSEQI
;
A
#
# COMPACT_ATOMS: atom_id res chain seq x y z
N MET A 1 1.79 -26.50 12.63
CA MET A 1 1.77 -25.05 12.86
C MET A 1 2.33 -24.37 11.60
N THR A 2 1.49 -23.89 10.70
CA THR A 2 1.95 -23.25 9.45
C THR A 2 2.34 -21.81 9.78
N ALA A 3 3.64 -21.51 9.72
CA ALA A 3 4.12 -20.14 9.87
C ALA A 3 3.57 -19.31 8.70
N ARG A 4 2.62 -18.41 8.97
CA ARG A 4 2.16 -17.43 7.99
C ARG A 4 3.21 -16.33 7.91
N SER A 5 4.00 -16.32 6.83
CA SER A 5 4.93 -15.22 6.55
C SER A 5 4.14 -13.92 6.39
N ARG A 6 4.48 -12.88 7.16
CA ARG A 6 3.85 -11.57 7.06
C ARG A 6 4.59 -10.76 5.99
N VAL A 7 3.94 -10.55 4.85
CA VAL A 7 4.41 -9.62 3.81
C VAL A 7 3.81 -8.25 4.10
N THR A 8 4.64 -7.22 4.15
CA THR A 8 4.17 -5.83 4.20
C THR A 8 4.71 -5.10 2.97
N MET A 9 3.80 -4.70 2.10
CA MET A 9 4.09 -3.86 0.94
C MET A 9 3.70 -2.42 1.29
N HIS A 10 4.67 -1.51 1.25
CA HIS A 10 4.39 -0.08 1.37
C HIS A 10 4.19 0.49 -0.03
N THR A 11 2.98 0.95 -0.34
CA THR A 11 2.72 1.78 -1.52
C THR A 11 3.40 3.12 -1.30
N GLY A 12 4.22 3.51 -2.26
CA GLY A 12 5.20 4.57 -2.07
C GLY A 12 4.61 5.94 -1.84
N ILE A 13 4.81 6.52 -0.66
CA ILE A 13 4.99 7.97 -0.55
C ILE A 13 6.48 8.19 -0.86
N ASN A 14 6.79 8.30 -2.15
CA ASN A 14 8.17 8.30 -2.61
C ASN A 14 8.82 9.68 -2.33
N ARG A 15 10.05 9.66 -1.79
CA ARG A 15 10.80 10.87 -1.42
C ARG A 15 11.31 11.57 -2.68
N GLY A 16 10.57 12.55 -3.19
CA GLY A 16 11.15 13.74 -3.81
C GLY A 16 11.13 14.86 -2.78
N LYS A 17 12.20 15.01 -1.98
CA LYS A 17 12.40 16.07 -0.96
C LYS A 17 11.18 16.95 -0.69
N LYS A 18 10.40 16.65 0.36
CA LYS A 18 9.77 17.64 1.27
C LYS A 18 8.97 16.92 2.34
N ASP A 19 9.38 17.18 3.57
CA ASP A 19 8.79 16.64 4.79
C ASP A 19 7.31 16.99 4.92
N VAL A 20 6.58 16.21 5.73
CA VAL A 20 5.33 16.67 6.33
C VAL A 20 5.69 17.85 7.22
N LEU A 21 5.52 19.08 6.72
CA LEU A 21 5.73 20.28 7.51
C LEU A 21 4.59 20.36 8.53
N LYS A 22 4.94 20.24 9.82
CA LYS A 22 4.03 20.52 10.93
C LYS A 22 3.94 22.04 11.07
N ILE A 23 3.10 22.68 10.27
CA ILE A 23 2.79 24.10 10.45
C ILE A 23 1.85 24.20 11.67
N SER A 24 2.23 25.00 12.66
CA SER A 24 1.50 25.22 13.90
C SER A 24 0.03 25.53 13.61
N SER A 25 -0.87 24.79 14.30
CA SER A 25 -2.34 24.64 14.11
C SER A 25 -2.78 23.76 12.92
N VAL A 26 -2.86 22.44 13.16
CA VAL A 26 -3.63 21.38 12.45
C VAL A 26 -3.71 21.44 10.91
N GLU A 27 -2.73 22.00 10.21
CA GLU A 27 -2.70 21.92 8.73
C GLU A 27 -1.64 20.89 8.29
N PHE A 28 -2.09 19.68 7.98
CA PHE A 28 -1.22 18.66 7.39
C PHE A 28 -1.03 18.92 5.89
N ARG A 29 0.08 19.56 5.52
CA ARG A 29 0.48 19.66 4.11
C ARG A 29 1.25 18.41 3.70
N CYS A 30 0.68 17.65 2.78
CA CYS A 30 1.28 16.44 2.25
C CYS A 30 1.85 16.72 0.87
N PHE A 31 3.08 16.26 0.65
CA PHE A 31 3.78 16.36 -0.63
C PHE A 31 4.02 14.95 -1.15
N CYS A 32 3.64 14.71 -2.41
CA CYS A 32 3.80 13.43 -3.08
C CYS A 32 4.68 13.61 -4.33
N GLN A 33 5.46 12.58 -4.70
CA GLN A 33 6.47 12.65 -5.76
C GLN A 33 5.88 13.03 -7.12
N HIS A 34 4.67 12.55 -7.41
CA HIS A 34 3.94 12.73 -8.65
C HIS A 34 2.88 13.85 -8.52
N GLY A 35 3.01 14.72 -7.52
CA GLY A 35 2.16 15.90 -7.34
C GLY A 35 0.81 15.63 -6.66
N PRO A 36 -0.13 16.59 -6.72
CA PRO A 36 -1.36 16.57 -5.92
C PRO A 36 -2.27 15.37 -6.19
N ARG A 37 -2.36 14.90 -7.45
CA ARG A 37 -3.19 13.74 -7.82
C ARG A 37 -2.78 12.44 -7.13
N GLU A 38 -1.49 12.27 -6.88
CA GLU A 38 -0.99 11.13 -6.09
C GLU A 38 -1.41 11.28 -4.64
N CYS A 39 -1.33 12.48 -4.05
CA CYS A 39 -1.79 12.72 -2.69
C CYS A 39 -3.29 12.48 -2.52
N GLU A 40 -4.11 12.90 -3.48
CA GLU A 40 -5.56 12.66 -3.46
C GLU A 40 -5.88 11.16 -3.45
N LYS A 41 -5.18 10.37 -4.27
CA LYS A 41 -5.38 8.91 -4.34
C LYS A 41 -4.77 8.17 -3.16
N ASN A 42 -3.65 8.63 -2.61
CA ASN A 42 -3.09 8.09 -1.39
C ASN A 42 -4.03 8.34 -0.19
N ALA A 43 -4.69 9.51 -0.14
CA ALA A 43 -5.74 9.78 0.84
C ALA A 43 -6.98 8.89 0.60
N LEU A 44 -7.35 8.64 -0.65
CA LEU A 44 -8.44 7.72 -0.99
C LEU A 44 -8.16 6.29 -0.51
N GLN A 45 -6.96 5.76 -0.80
CA GLN A 45 -6.52 4.45 -0.32
C GLN A 45 -6.51 4.38 1.22
N ALA A 46 -5.99 5.42 1.88
CA ALA A 46 -5.96 5.49 3.34
C ALA A 46 -7.37 5.49 3.96
N CYS A 47 -8.33 6.18 3.33
CA CYS A 47 -9.73 6.14 3.76
C CYS A 47 -10.36 4.76 3.55
N VAL A 48 -10.12 4.11 2.41
CA VAL A 48 -10.59 2.72 2.17
C VAL A 48 -10.08 1.79 3.27
N MET A 49 -8.78 1.82 3.59
CA MET A 49 -8.18 1.04 4.68
C MET A 49 -8.77 1.36 6.06
N SER A 50 -9.15 2.61 6.30
CA SER A 50 -9.73 3.03 7.57
C SER A 50 -11.17 2.51 7.77
N TYR A 51 -11.96 2.41 6.70
CA TYR A 51 -13.34 1.91 6.77
C TYR A 51 -13.43 0.38 6.60
N LEU A 52 -12.45 -0.22 5.92
CA LEU A 52 -12.31 -1.65 5.72
C LEU A 52 -10.98 -2.12 6.34
N PRO A 53 -10.91 -2.33 7.67
CA PRO A 53 -9.66 -2.63 8.36
C PRO A 53 -9.07 -4.01 8.00
N ASP A 54 -9.92 -4.95 7.56
CA ASP A 54 -9.49 -6.28 7.14
C ASP A 54 -8.83 -6.22 5.75
N VAL A 55 -7.62 -6.79 5.64
CA VAL A 55 -6.82 -6.72 4.40
C VAL A 55 -7.54 -7.34 3.21
N ASP A 56 -8.22 -8.45 3.43
CA ASP A 56 -8.98 -9.16 2.39
C ASP A 56 -10.13 -8.31 1.82
N ASP A 57 -10.58 -7.29 2.56
CA ASP A 57 -11.69 -6.43 2.16
C ASP A 57 -11.22 -5.22 1.33
N HIS A 58 -10.00 -4.72 1.57
CA HIS A 58 -9.51 -3.51 0.91
C HIS A 58 -8.43 -3.74 -0.14
N LEU A 59 -7.75 -4.89 -0.17
CA LEU A 59 -6.57 -5.06 -1.02
C LEU A 59 -6.89 -4.92 -2.51
N GLU A 60 -8.01 -5.49 -2.96
CA GLU A 60 -8.48 -5.38 -4.35
C GLU A 60 -8.85 -3.93 -4.71
N LEU A 61 -9.52 -3.22 -3.81
CA LEU A 61 -9.87 -1.81 -3.99
C LEU A 61 -8.62 -0.94 -4.10
N ILE A 62 -7.62 -1.16 -3.25
CA ILE A 62 -6.33 -0.47 -3.34
C ILE A 62 -5.68 -0.75 -4.69
N GLY A 63 -5.66 -2.01 -5.13
CA GLY A 63 -5.12 -2.41 -6.43
C GLY A 63 -5.82 -1.70 -7.61
N CYS A 64 -7.15 -1.56 -7.56
CA CYS A 64 -7.90 -0.82 -8.57
C CYS A 64 -7.59 0.69 -8.56
N ILE A 65 -7.49 1.30 -7.38
CA ILE A 65 -7.22 2.76 -7.24
C ILE A 65 -5.80 3.12 -7.73
N GLN A 66 -4.86 2.18 -7.69
CA GLN A 66 -3.50 2.38 -8.20
C GLN A 66 -3.50 2.73 -9.70
N GLY A 67 -2.43 3.40 -10.15
CA GLY A 67 -2.24 3.76 -11.55
C GLY A 67 -2.48 5.25 -11.85
N GLY A 68 -2.84 5.57 -13.09
CA GLY A 68 -2.85 6.95 -13.61
C GLY A 68 -4.21 7.67 -13.59
N ALA A 69 -5.31 6.98 -13.27
CA ALA A 69 -6.66 7.54 -13.32
C ALA A 69 -6.83 8.78 -12.42
N ALA A 70 -7.75 9.68 -12.79
CA ALA A 70 -8.09 10.83 -11.96
C ALA A 70 -8.88 10.40 -10.72
N PHE A 71 -8.92 11.24 -9.69
CA PHE A 71 -9.59 10.93 -8.42
C PHE A 71 -11.06 10.49 -8.62
N ASN A 72 -11.85 11.29 -9.34
CA ASN A 72 -13.27 10.97 -9.56
C ASN A 72 -13.44 9.67 -10.34
N ASP A 73 -12.57 9.42 -11.33
CA ASP A 73 -12.61 8.18 -12.10
C ASP A 73 -12.29 6.97 -11.21
N SER A 74 -11.27 7.07 -10.34
CA SER A 74 -10.95 6.03 -9.37
C SER A 74 -12.09 5.76 -8.39
N VAL A 75 -12.78 6.80 -7.90
CA VAL A 75 -13.95 6.62 -7.04
C VAL A 75 -15.05 5.88 -7.79
N ALA A 76 -15.38 6.33 -9.00
CA ALA A 76 -16.47 5.78 -9.79
C ALA A 76 -16.21 4.34 -10.27
N SER A 77 -14.97 4.02 -10.68
CA SER A 77 -14.63 2.71 -11.25
C SER A 77 -14.25 1.66 -10.22
N CYS A 78 -13.69 2.07 -9.07
CA CYS A 78 -13.17 1.13 -8.09
C CYS A 78 -14.06 0.97 -6.86
N ILE A 79 -14.83 1.99 -6.46
CA ILE A 79 -15.49 2.01 -5.15
C ILE A 79 -17.01 1.88 -5.31
N SER A 80 -17.48 0.63 -5.33
CA SER A 80 -18.91 0.30 -5.28
C SER A 80 -19.39 0.17 -3.82
N ASN A 81 -20.66 0.48 -3.56
CA ASN A 81 -21.23 0.34 -2.21
C ASN A 81 -21.23 -1.13 -1.72
N ASP A 82 -21.40 -2.08 -2.63
CA ASP A 82 -21.37 -3.51 -2.31
C ASP A 82 -19.99 -3.94 -1.81
N ALA A 83 -18.92 -3.45 -2.45
CA ALA A 83 -17.55 -3.73 -2.03
C ALA A 83 -17.22 -3.16 -0.63
N LEU A 84 -17.97 -2.15 -0.18
CA LEU A 84 -17.81 -1.54 1.15
C LEU A 84 -18.54 -2.30 2.26
N LYS A 85 -19.25 -3.39 1.96
CA LYS A 85 -19.88 -4.29 2.96
C LYS A 85 -20.69 -3.57 4.03
N SER A 86 -21.44 -2.54 3.63
CA SER A 86 -22.24 -1.68 4.53
C SER A 86 -21.44 -0.92 5.61
N ARG A 87 -20.10 -0.90 5.53
CA ARG A 87 -19.23 -0.12 6.43
C ARG A 87 -19.23 1.37 6.09
N ALA A 88 -19.42 1.68 4.81
CA ALA A 88 -19.49 3.03 4.28
C ALA A 88 -20.21 3.05 2.92
N THR A 89 -20.46 4.24 2.40
CA THR A 89 -20.81 4.49 1.01
C THR A 89 -19.62 5.06 0.23
N SER A 90 -19.65 4.93 -1.10
CA SER A 90 -18.65 5.53 -1.99
C SER A 90 -18.48 7.03 -1.73
N ASP A 91 -19.59 7.76 -1.52
CA ASP A 91 -19.59 9.17 -1.15
C ASP A 91 -18.90 9.46 0.20
N GLN A 92 -19.09 8.60 1.20
CA GLN A 92 -18.41 8.75 2.49
C GLN A 92 -16.90 8.57 2.35
N ILE A 93 -16.46 7.61 1.54
CA ILE A 93 -15.05 7.39 1.23
C ILE A 93 -14.45 8.58 0.46
N ALA A 94 -15.15 9.09 -0.56
CA ALA A 94 -14.71 10.25 -1.32
C ALA A 94 -14.61 11.52 -0.44
N LYS A 95 -15.62 11.76 0.41
CA LYS A 95 -15.60 12.87 1.39
C LYS A 95 -14.46 12.72 2.40
N CYS A 96 -14.21 11.49 2.89
CA CYS A 96 -13.07 11.21 3.75
C CYS A 96 -11.75 11.63 3.09
N ALA A 97 -11.53 11.21 1.83
CA ALA A 97 -10.29 11.45 1.11
C ALA A 97 -9.99 12.95 0.89
N GLN A 98 -11.04 13.77 0.74
CA GLN A 98 -10.93 15.22 0.55
C GLN A 98 -10.86 16.02 1.87
N SER A 99 -11.09 15.37 3.01
CA SER A 99 -11.13 16.00 4.33
C SER A 99 -9.79 15.99 5.06
N ASP A 100 -9.73 16.66 6.23
CA ASP A 100 -8.59 16.57 7.15
C ASP A 100 -8.37 15.15 7.68
N LEU A 101 -9.42 14.33 7.75
CA LEU A 101 -9.30 12.93 8.12
C LEU A 101 -8.45 12.17 7.10
N GLY A 102 -8.73 12.31 5.80
CA GLY A 102 -7.94 11.69 4.74
C GLY A 102 -6.48 12.13 4.76
N ARG A 103 -6.22 13.43 4.98
CA ARG A 103 -4.86 13.97 5.15
C ARG A 103 -4.15 13.38 6.38
N SER A 104 -4.86 13.25 7.50
CA SER A 104 -4.33 12.69 8.74
C SER A 104 -3.98 11.21 8.60
N LEU A 105 -4.88 10.42 7.98
CA LEU A 105 -4.66 8.99 7.72
C LEU A 105 -3.47 8.78 6.77
N MET A 106 -3.39 9.54 5.68
CA MET A 106 -2.25 9.47 4.77
C MET A 106 -0.94 9.85 5.48
N SER A 107 -0.94 10.90 6.31
CA SER A 107 0.21 11.29 7.12
C SER A 107 0.62 10.18 8.11
N HIS A 108 -0.34 9.50 8.74
CA HIS A 108 -0.10 8.36 9.61
C HIS A 108 0.62 7.22 8.88
N HIS A 109 0.14 6.82 7.69
CA HIS A 109 0.81 5.82 6.87
C HIS A 109 2.22 6.24 6.43
N GLY A 110 2.41 7.52 6.10
CA GLY A 110 3.73 8.08 5.80
C GLY A 110 4.70 7.99 6.98
N ARG A 111 4.25 8.23 8.22
CA ARG A 111 5.09 8.05 9.42
C ARG A 111 5.48 6.59 9.63
N ILE A 112 4.57 5.64 9.41
CA ILE A 112 4.86 4.21 9.50
C ILE A 112 5.86 3.80 8.41
N GLN A 113 5.70 4.28 7.17
CA GLN A 113 6.68 4.03 6.11
C GLN A 113 8.06 4.57 6.52
N ASN A 114 8.13 5.81 7.01
CA ASN A 114 9.39 6.45 7.39
C ASN A 114 10.09 5.74 8.55
N SER A 115 9.34 5.14 9.49
CA SER A 115 9.96 4.37 10.58
C SER A 115 10.49 3.01 10.13
N ARG A 116 9.94 2.44 9.05
CA ARG A 116 10.36 1.13 8.50
C ARG A 116 11.38 1.23 7.37
N ALA A 117 11.36 2.34 6.63
CA ALA A 117 12.22 2.61 5.48
C ALA A 117 12.72 4.08 5.55
N PRO A 118 13.58 4.41 6.53
CA PRO A 118 14.03 5.80 6.75
C PRO A 118 14.80 6.41 5.57
N GLU A 119 15.44 5.55 4.77
CA GLU A 119 16.21 5.92 3.58
C GLU A 119 15.56 5.38 2.29
N VAL A 120 14.24 5.55 2.15
CA VAL A 120 13.55 5.15 0.92
C VAL A 120 14.05 6.01 -0.26
N THR A 121 14.68 5.35 -1.23
CA THR A 121 15.12 5.95 -2.50
C THR A 121 14.38 5.37 -3.70
N TRP A 122 13.60 4.32 -3.47
CA TRP A 122 12.92 3.52 -4.49
C TRP A 122 11.68 2.86 -3.89
N VAL A 123 10.65 2.68 -4.72
CA VAL A 123 9.44 1.93 -4.38
C VAL A 123 9.12 0.95 -5.52
N PRO A 124 8.51 -0.22 -5.24
CA PRO A 124 8.03 -0.68 -3.93
C PRO A 124 9.16 -1.02 -2.95
N TRP A 125 8.89 -0.90 -1.64
CA TRP A 125 9.80 -1.34 -0.56
C TRP A 125 9.14 -2.46 0.22
N ILE A 126 9.61 -3.69 0.01
CA ILE A 126 8.94 -4.90 0.52
C ILE A 126 9.69 -5.46 1.71
N LEU A 127 8.94 -5.66 2.80
CA LEU A 127 9.43 -6.39 3.97
C LEU A 127 8.73 -7.75 4.05
N ILE A 128 9.51 -8.82 4.19
CA ILE A 128 9.01 -10.15 4.54
C ILE A 128 9.60 -10.51 5.90
N ASN A 129 8.75 -10.80 6.88
CA ASN A 129 9.17 -11.03 8.26
C ASN A 129 10.01 -9.87 8.84
N SER A 130 9.64 -8.63 8.50
CA SER A 130 10.32 -7.38 8.91
C SER A 130 11.72 -7.16 8.34
N VAL A 131 12.18 -8.00 7.41
CA VAL A 131 13.46 -7.84 6.70
C VAL A 131 13.18 -7.37 5.27
N ARG A 132 13.94 -6.38 4.79
CA ARG A 132 13.81 -5.89 3.41
C ARG A 132 14.26 -6.97 2.42
N GLU A 133 13.37 -7.35 1.51
CA GLU A 133 13.63 -8.33 0.44
C GLU A 133 13.70 -7.62 -0.91
N LYS A 134 14.91 -7.23 -1.35
CA LYS A 134 15.11 -6.46 -2.58
C LYS A 134 14.67 -7.22 -3.83
N GLU A 135 14.85 -8.53 -3.89
CA GLU A 135 14.39 -9.31 -5.06
C GLU A 135 12.86 -9.35 -5.14
N ALA A 136 12.17 -9.27 -3.99
CA ALA A 136 10.72 -9.26 -3.96
C ALA A 136 10.16 -7.96 -4.57
N GLU A 137 10.90 -6.85 -4.50
CA GLU A 137 10.55 -5.57 -5.14
C GLU A 137 10.46 -5.69 -6.68
N ARG A 138 11.10 -6.72 -7.27
CA ARG A 138 11.01 -7.05 -8.70
C ARG A 138 10.07 -8.19 -9.00
N SER A 139 10.04 -9.22 -8.14
CA SER A 139 9.15 -10.37 -8.28
C SER A 139 8.84 -10.99 -6.93
N LEU A 140 7.78 -10.48 -6.29
CA LEU A 140 7.30 -10.99 -5.00
C LEU A 140 6.96 -12.48 -5.09
N GLN A 141 6.21 -12.88 -6.13
CA GLN A 141 5.77 -14.26 -6.31
C GLN A 141 6.96 -15.23 -6.39
N LYS A 142 7.99 -14.91 -7.20
CA LYS A 142 9.20 -15.74 -7.30
C LYS A 142 9.88 -15.91 -5.94
N VAL A 143 10.08 -14.81 -5.21
CA VAL A 143 10.75 -14.85 -3.90
C VAL A 143 9.95 -15.67 -2.89
N LEU A 144 8.63 -15.48 -2.83
CA LEU A 144 7.76 -16.26 -1.94
C LEU A 144 7.82 -17.76 -2.25
N CYS A 145 7.69 -18.13 -3.53
CA CYS A 145 7.74 -19.51 -3.98
C CYS A 145 9.08 -20.19 -3.69
N GLN A 146 10.19 -19.50 -3.96
CA GLN A 146 11.53 -20.08 -3.80
C GLN A 146 11.95 -20.17 -2.33
N ARG A 147 11.66 -19.13 -1.53
CA ARG A 147 12.28 -18.97 -0.20
C ARG A 147 11.32 -19.20 0.97
N TYR A 148 10.03 -18.91 0.84
CA TYR A 148 9.11 -18.81 1.98
C TYR A 148 8.01 -19.86 2.04
N PHE A 149 7.50 -20.33 0.91
CA PHE A 149 6.44 -21.35 0.91
C PHE A 149 7.04 -22.75 1.04
N LYS A 150 6.75 -23.41 2.16
CA LYS A 150 7.21 -24.77 2.47
C LYS A 150 6.02 -25.61 3.00
N PRO A 151 5.50 -26.59 2.23
CA PRO A 151 5.85 -26.89 0.84
C PRO A 151 5.37 -25.79 -0.14
N PRO A 152 6.00 -25.64 -1.32
CA PRO A 152 5.50 -24.72 -2.34
C PRO A 152 4.12 -25.16 -2.85
N PRO A 153 3.15 -24.25 -2.99
CA PRO A 153 1.84 -24.57 -3.56
C PRO A 153 1.92 -24.73 -5.09
N PRO A 154 0.89 -25.28 -5.77
CA PRO A 154 0.91 -25.55 -7.21
C PRO A 154 1.22 -24.31 -8.08
N GLU A 155 0.80 -23.12 -7.64
CA GLU A 155 1.06 -21.83 -8.30
C GLU A 155 2.57 -21.51 -8.38
N CYS A 156 3.39 -22.21 -7.60
CA CYS A 156 4.84 -22.08 -7.62
C CYS A 156 5.55 -22.95 -8.66
N ALA A 157 4.83 -23.78 -9.42
CA ALA A 157 5.41 -24.71 -10.38
C ALA A 157 6.37 -24.04 -11.39
N ALA A 158 6.08 -22.80 -11.79
CA ALA A 158 6.89 -22.03 -12.74
C ALA A 158 8.19 -21.46 -12.15
N PHE A 159 8.38 -21.45 -10.82
CA PHE A 159 9.47 -20.69 -10.18
C PHE A 159 10.67 -21.52 -9.73
N GLY A 160 10.61 -22.86 -9.79
CA GLY A 160 11.72 -23.77 -9.44
C GLY A 160 12.35 -23.53 -8.06
N PRO A 161 13.31 -24.36 -7.61
CA PRO A 161 14.12 -24.05 -6.43
C PRO A 161 15.10 -22.90 -6.70
N SER A 162 15.52 -22.18 -5.65
CA SER A 162 16.50 -21.09 -5.80
C SER A 162 17.87 -21.65 -6.24
N SER A 163 18.57 -20.96 -7.15
CA SER A 163 19.93 -21.36 -7.60
C SER A 163 20.99 -21.33 -6.49
N SER A 164 20.64 -20.83 -5.30
CA SER A 164 21.46 -20.79 -4.09
C SER A 164 21.31 -22.02 -3.18
N GLU A 165 20.38 -22.93 -3.46
CA GLU A 165 20.19 -24.20 -2.71
C GLU A 165 20.81 -25.41 -3.44
N GLN A 166 21.67 -25.19 -4.45
CA GLN A 166 22.33 -26.24 -5.24
C GLN A 166 23.80 -26.52 -4.84
N ILE A 167 24.21 -26.12 -3.63
CA ILE A 167 25.53 -26.47 -3.04
C ILE A 167 25.30 -27.31 -1.79
#